data_AF-T1H0V4-F1
#
_entry.id   AF-T1H0V4-F1
#
_cell.length_a   1.000
_cell.length_b   1.000
_cell.length_c   1.000
_cell.angle_alpha   90.00
_cell.angle_beta   90.00
_cell.angle_gamma   90.00
#
_symmetry.space_group_name_H-M   'P 1'
#
loop_
_entity.id
_entity.type
_entity.pdbx_description
1 polymer ?
#
loop_
_entity_poly.entity_id
_entity_poly.type
_entity_poly.pdbx_seq_one_letter_code
_entity_poly.pdbx_strand_id
1 'polypeptide(L)'
;FGVAPDHPEVKNVINTFTKTAENPNVRFLGNVNLGKDLSLQEIRVKYHAVLLTYGADQDSRLNIPNEDQENVISARKFVAWYNGLPGSENLQPKLTGDTVTIIGQGNVAIDVARILLSPVDLLKVS
;
A
#
# COMPACT_ATOMS: atom_id res chain seq x y z
N PHE A 1 -3.89 1.96 2.70
CA PHE A 1 -4.22 2.55 1.39
C PHE A 1 -3.61 1.67 0.32
N GLY A 2 -4.38 0.74 -0.23
CA GLY A 2 -3.85 -0.28 -1.15
C GLY A 2 -4.93 -1.20 -1.72
N VAL A 3 -6.20 -0.82 -1.57
CA VAL A 3 -7.30 -1.52 -2.23
C VAL A 3 -7.51 -0.80 -3.55
N ALA A 4 -7.47 -1.54 -4.65
CA ALA A 4 -7.70 -1.01 -5.97
C ALA A 4 -9.11 -0.35 -6.06
N PRO A 5 -9.26 0.75 -6.81
CA PRO A 5 -10.48 1.57 -6.83
C PRO A 5 -11.69 0.83 -7.39
N ASP A 6 -11.48 -0.29 -8.09
CA ASP A 6 -12.48 -1.17 -8.71
C ASP A 6 -13.18 -2.14 -7.72
N HIS A 7 -12.83 -2.15 -6.43
CA HIS A 7 -13.43 -3.06 -5.42
C HIS A 7 -14.06 -2.31 -4.23
N PRO A 8 -15.24 -1.67 -4.40
CA PRO A 8 -15.92 -0.95 -3.31
C PRO A 8 -16.37 -1.86 -2.16
N GLU A 9 -16.58 -3.14 -2.41
CA GLU A 9 -17.07 -4.12 -1.42
C GLU A 9 -16.07 -4.34 -0.27
N VAL A 10 -14.77 -4.16 -0.53
CA VAL A 10 -13.71 -4.27 0.49
C VAL A 10 -13.70 -3.06 1.44
N LYS A 11 -14.31 -1.93 1.06
CA LYS A 11 -14.49 -0.77 1.95
C LYS A 11 -15.56 -1.02 3.03
N ASN A 12 -16.38 -2.07 2.93
CA ASN A 12 -17.37 -2.41 3.99
C ASN A 12 -16.73 -2.75 5.33
N VAL A 13 -15.46 -3.18 5.34
CA VAL A 13 -14.73 -3.48 6.58
C VAL A 13 -14.57 -2.23 7.47
N ILE A 14 -14.63 -1.03 6.87
CA ILE A 14 -14.60 0.24 7.59
C ILE A 14 -15.75 0.32 8.60
N ASN A 15 -16.95 -0.16 8.26
CA ASN A 15 -18.09 -0.13 9.17
C ASN A 15 -17.86 -0.98 10.43
N THR A 16 -17.20 -2.13 10.27
CA THR A 16 -16.82 -3.00 11.39
C THR A 16 -15.75 -2.36 12.27
N PHE A 17 -14.78 -1.67 11.67
CA PHE A 17 -13.77 -0.92 12.41
C PHE A 17 -14.39 0.25 13.19
N THR A 18 -15.32 1.01 12.60
CA THR A 18 -16.03 2.10 13.29
C THR A 18 -16.79 1.57 14.50
N LYS A 19 -17.57 0.49 14.35
CA LYS A 19 -18.29 -0.14 15.47
C LYS A 19 -17.36 -0.60 16.60
N THR A 20 -16.18 -1.10 16.24
CA THR A 20 -15.17 -1.52 17.23
C THR A 20 -14.59 -0.31 17.95
N ALA A 21 -14.34 0.79 17.23
CA ALA A 21 -13.82 2.03 17.79
C ALA A 21 -14.81 2.76 18.71
N GLU A 22 -16.13 2.55 18.54
CA GLU A 22 -17.18 3.07 19.43
C GLU A 22 -17.24 2.36 20.79
N ASN A 23 -16.57 1.22 20.96
CA ASN A 23 -16.54 0.52 22.24
C ASN A 23 -15.78 1.37 23.29
N PRO A 24 -16.34 1.62 24.48
CA PRO A 24 -15.67 2.44 25.51
C PRO A 24 -14.33 1.86 26.01
N ASN A 25 -14.08 0.56 25.79
CA ASN A 25 -12.81 -0.09 26.12
C ASN A 25 -11.75 0.07 25.01
N VAL A 26 -12.10 0.67 23.88
CA VAL A 26 -11.20 0.93 22.75
C VAL A 26 -10.90 2.42 22.69
N ARG A 27 -9.62 2.76 22.52
CA ARG A 27 -9.17 4.13 22.33
C ARG A 27 -8.30 4.20 21.09
N PHE A 28 -8.66 5.09 20.17
CA PHE A 28 -7.87 5.40 18.99
C PHE A 28 -7.02 6.65 19.24
N LEU A 29 -5.71 6.53 18.99
CA LEU A 29 -4.76 7.65 19.05
C LEU A 29 -4.12 7.78 17.67
N GLY A 30 -4.69 8.66 16.84
CA GLY A 30 -4.13 9.01 15.53
C GLY A 30 -2.96 9.99 15.65
N ASN A 31 -2.21 10.16 14.56
CA ASN A 31 -1.06 11.08 14.48
C ASN A 31 0.06 10.80 15.51
N VAL A 32 0.24 9.53 15.89
CA VAL A 32 1.30 9.08 16.79
C VAL A 32 2.14 8.05 16.06
N ASN A 33 3.43 8.32 15.88
CA ASN A 33 4.36 7.47 15.15
C ASN A 33 5.25 6.70 16.12
N LEU A 34 5.14 5.36 16.11
CA LEU A 34 6.03 4.49 16.84
C LEU A 34 7.48 4.64 16.32
N GLY A 35 8.43 4.87 17.22
CA GLY A 35 9.84 5.12 16.93
C GLY A 35 10.22 6.60 16.76
N LYS A 36 9.23 7.51 16.60
CA LYS A 36 9.47 8.96 16.57
C LYS A 36 8.86 9.66 17.79
N ASP A 37 7.57 9.47 17.99
CA ASP A 37 6.81 10.12 19.07
C ASP A 37 6.78 9.27 20.35
N LEU A 38 6.85 7.94 20.22
CA LEU A 38 6.87 6.98 21.31
C LEU A 38 7.81 5.82 20.98
N SER A 39 8.56 5.31 21.96
CA SER A 39 9.35 4.09 21.79
C SER A 39 8.55 2.82 22.12
N LEU A 40 8.92 1.70 21.49
CA LEU A 40 8.34 0.39 21.80
C LEU A 40 8.57 -0.01 23.27
N GLN A 41 9.70 0.38 23.85
CA GLN A 41 10.07 0.06 25.23
C GLN A 41 9.10 0.73 26.21
N GLU A 42 8.78 2.01 26.00
CA GLU A 42 7.82 2.74 26.83
C GLU A 42 6.42 2.12 26.79
N ILE A 43 5.98 1.64 25.62
CA ILE A 43 4.66 0.97 25.49
C ILE A 43 4.67 -0.37 26.22
N ARG A 44 5.75 -1.16 26.10
CA ARG A 44 5.85 -2.47 26.76
C ARG A 44 5.82 -2.40 28.29
N VAL A 45 6.22 -1.28 28.89
CA VAL A 45 6.14 -1.08 30.34
C VAL A 45 4.72 -0.70 30.78
N LYS A 46 3.95 -0.01 29.93
CA LYS A 46 2.61 0.51 30.26
C LYS A 46 1.46 -0.45 29.93
N TYR A 47 1.70 -1.44 29.08
CA TYR A 47 0.69 -2.38 28.62
C TYR A 47 1.11 -3.83 28.85
N HIS A 48 0.16 -4.67 29.25
CA HIS A 48 0.38 -6.10 29.50
C HIS A 48 0.80 -6.87 28.23
N ALA A 49 0.29 -6.46 27.08
CA ALA A 49 0.64 -7.02 25.78
C ALA A 49 0.66 -5.93 24.72
N VAL A 50 1.56 -6.06 23.75
CA VAL A 50 1.69 -5.12 22.63
C VAL A 50 1.69 -5.94 21.34
N LEU A 51 0.70 -5.67 20.48
CA LEU A 51 0.58 -6.28 19.17
C LEU A 51 1.01 -5.27 18.10
N LEU A 52 2.02 -5.61 17.30
CA LEU A 52 2.52 -4.76 16.22
C LEU A 52 1.78 -5.08 14.92
N THR A 53 0.88 -4.18 14.51
CA THR A 53 0.04 -4.33 13.30
C THR A 53 0.27 -3.21 12.28
N TYR A 54 1.47 -2.61 12.26
CA TYR A 54 1.81 -1.49 11.36
C TYR A 54 2.03 -1.92 9.90
N GLY A 55 1.88 -3.21 9.58
CA GLY A 55 2.09 -3.77 8.25
C GLY A 55 3.56 -3.77 7.82
N ALA A 56 3.79 -3.92 6.52
CA ALA A 56 5.11 -3.80 5.91
C ALA A 56 5.15 -2.54 5.05
N ASP A 57 5.93 -1.55 5.47
CA ASP A 57 6.09 -0.30 4.70
C ASP A 57 7.21 -0.40 3.67
N GLN A 58 8.24 -1.20 3.94
CA GLN A 58 9.36 -1.34 3.02
C GLN A 58 9.05 -2.26 1.85
N ASP A 59 9.35 -1.76 0.65
CA ASP A 59 9.41 -2.57 -0.56
C ASP A 59 10.41 -3.72 -0.36
N SER A 60 9.99 -4.95 -0.69
CA SER A 60 10.93 -6.07 -0.75
C SER A 60 11.88 -5.85 -1.93
N ARG A 61 13.16 -5.63 -1.64
CA ARG A 61 14.21 -5.54 -2.67
C ARG A 61 14.52 -6.93 -3.20
N LEU A 62 14.84 -6.99 -4.50
CA LEU A 62 15.24 -8.24 -5.14
C LEU A 62 16.71 -8.58 -4.81
N ASN A 63 17.49 -7.58 -4.41
CA ASN A 63 18.93 -7.64 -4.12
C ASN A 63 19.71 -8.25 -5.29
N ILE A 64 19.36 -7.85 -6.51
CA ILE A 64 20.01 -8.29 -7.75
C ILE A 64 20.78 -7.13 -8.40
N PRO A 65 21.82 -7.43 -9.21
CA PRO A 65 22.48 -6.40 -10.00
C PRO A 65 21.46 -5.65 -10.88
N ASN A 66 21.62 -4.33 -10.99
CA ASN A 66 20.76 -3.43 -11.78
C ASN A 66 19.32 -3.24 -11.26
N GLU A 67 19.03 -3.55 -9.99
CA GLU A 67 17.69 -3.31 -9.42
C GLU A 67 17.30 -1.83 -9.29
N ASP A 68 18.28 -0.91 -9.22
CA ASP A 68 18.06 0.53 -9.12
C ASP A 68 18.02 1.25 -10.51
N GLN A 69 17.94 0.51 -11.61
CA GLN A 69 17.79 1.10 -12.94
C GLN A 69 16.47 1.86 -13.08
N GLU A 70 16.45 2.92 -13.89
CA GLU A 70 15.29 3.83 -14.05
C GLU A 70 13.99 3.10 -14.46
N ASN A 71 14.10 2.00 -15.20
CA ASN A 71 12.96 1.21 -15.67
C ASN A 71 12.53 0.09 -14.71
N VAL A 72 13.23 -0.10 -13.58
CA VAL A 72 12.89 -1.09 -12.56
C VAL A 72 12.15 -0.38 -11.43
N ILE A 73 10.86 -0.71 -11.29
CA ILE A 73 9.96 0.02 -10.39
C ILE A 73 9.26 -0.97 -9.46
N SER A 74 9.14 -0.63 -8.17
CA SER A 74 8.33 -1.41 -7.23
C SER A 74 6.87 -1.39 -7.64
N ALA A 75 6.23 -2.55 -7.60
CA ALA A 75 4.79 -2.67 -7.83
C ALA A 75 3.97 -1.75 -6.90
N ARG A 76 4.40 -1.57 -5.64
CA ARG A 76 3.74 -0.65 -4.70
C ARG A 76 3.84 0.80 -5.15
N LYS A 77 4.99 1.23 -5.67
CA LYS A 77 5.17 2.59 -6.22
C LYS A 77 4.29 2.80 -7.45
N PHE A 78 4.23 1.81 -8.35
CA PHE A 78 3.35 1.86 -9.51
C PHE A 78 1.87 1.96 -9.10
N VAL A 79 1.46 1.17 -8.10
CA VAL A 79 0.11 1.21 -7.50
C VAL A 79 -0.18 2.55 -6.84
N ALA A 80 0.79 3.12 -6.13
CA ALA A 80 0.64 4.43 -5.52
C ALA A 80 0.48 5.53 -6.57
N TRP A 81 1.24 5.45 -7.66
CA TRP A 81 1.17 6.40 -8.77
C TRP A 81 -0.21 6.39 -9.45
N TYR A 82 -0.71 5.24 -9.90
CA TYR A 82 -2.01 5.22 -10.60
C TYR A 82 -3.19 5.52 -9.66
N ASN A 83 -3.05 5.31 -8.35
CA ASN A 83 -4.05 5.68 -7.35
C ASN A 83 -3.95 7.15 -6.88
N GLY A 84 -2.99 7.93 -7.37
CA GLY A 84 -2.84 9.34 -7.00
C GLY A 84 -2.40 9.57 -5.55
N LEU A 85 -1.59 8.68 -4.97
CA LEU A 85 -1.05 8.88 -3.63
C LEU A 85 -0.13 10.12 -3.59
N PRO A 86 -0.35 11.08 -2.67
CA PRO A 86 0.48 12.29 -2.56
C PRO A 86 1.97 11.95 -2.44
N GLY A 87 2.79 12.57 -3.29
CA GLY A 87 4.24 12.31 -3.37
C GLY A 87 4.65 11.19 -4.32
N SER A 88 3.71 10.44 -4.91
CA SER A 88 3.99 9.41 -5.94
C SER A 88 3.80 9.92 -7.38
N GLU A 89 3.35 11.16 -7.55
CA GLU A 89 3.04 11.80 -8.84
C GLU A 89 4.24 11.91 -9.78
N ASN A 90 5.45 12.00 -9.22
CA ASN A 90 6.70 12.11 -9.98
C ASN A 90 7.19 10.78 -10.57
N LEU A 91 6.53 9.67 -10.25
CA LEU A 91 6.82 8.39 -10.88
C LEU A 91 6.35 8.49 -12.33
N GLN A 92 7.26 8.70 -13.28
CA GLN A 92 6.94 8.74 -14.72
C GLN A 92 7.37 7.41 -15.36
N PRO A 93 6.62 6.32 -15.16
CA PRO A 93 6.98 5.03 -15.76
C PRO A 93 6.96 5.15 -17.29
N LYS A 94 8.04 4.72 -17.95
CA LYS A 94 8.10 4.66 -19.41
C LYS A 94 7.27 3.47 -19.89
N LEU A 95 6.02 3.74 -20.26
CA LEU A 95 5.06 2.74 -20.76
C LEU A 95 5.03 2.61 -22.29
N THR A 96 6.11 2.99 -22.97
CA THR A 96 6.19 3.01 -24.44
C THR A 96 6.63 1.69 -25.05
N GLY A 97 6.96 0.67 -24.25
CA GLY A 97 7.42 -0.63 -24.72
C GLY A 97 6.29 -1.65 -24.87
N ASP A 98 6.50 -2.64 -25.74
CA ASP A 98 5.52 -3.70 -26.02
C ASP A 98 5.51 -4.82 -24.95
N THR A 99 6.47 -4.82 -24.03
CA THR A 99 6.64 -5.90 -23.05
C THR A 99 6.97 -5.35 -21.67
N VAL A 100 6.27 -5.86 -20.66
CA VAL A 100 6.52 -5.59 -19.23
C VAL A 100 6.71 -6.91 -18.51
N THR A 101 7.72 -7.01 -17.65
CA THR A 101 7.95 -8.17 -16.78
C THR A 101 7.58 -7.81 -15.35
N ILE A 102 6.72 -8.62 -14.72
CA ILE A 102 6.31 -8.47 -13.33
C ILE A 102 6.92 -9.62 -12.53
N ILE A 103 7.66 -9.29 -11.47
CA ILE A 103 8.30 -10.29 -10.60
C ILE A 103 7.45 -10.43 -9.33
N GLY A 104 6.77 -11.57 -9.21
CA GLY A 104 5.91 -11.90 -8.07
C GLY A 104 4.57 -12.49 -8.52
N GLN A 105 3.99 -13.37 -7.70
CA GLN A 105 2.72 -14.07 -7.97
C GLN A 105 1.62 -13.72 -6.96
N GLY A 106 1.65 -12.50 -6.42
CA GLY A 106 0.64 -12.00 -5.47
C GLY A 106 -0.46 -11.20 -6.16
N ASN A 107 -1.53 -10.86 -5.42
CA ASN A 107 -2.65 -10.05 -5.93
C ASN A 107 -2.18 -8.71 -6.52
N VAL A 108 -1.16 -8.07 -5.91
CA VAL A 108 -0.59 -6.82 -6.41
C VAL A 108 0.01 -7.00 -7.81
N ALA A 109 0.63 -8.13 -8.11
CA ALA A 109 1.17 -8.40 -9.45
C ALA A 109 0.04 -8.49 -10.49
N ILE A 110 -1.09 -9.11 -10.11
CA ILE A 110 -2.28 -9.20 -10.96
C ILE A 110 -2.95 -7.83 -11.13
N ASP A 111 -3.01 -7.00 -10.09
CA ASP A 111 -3.54 -5.64 -10.18
C ASP A 111 -2.72 -4.78 -11.14
N VAL A 112 -1.38 -4.84 -11.05
CA VAL A 112 -0.50 -4.14 -11.99
C VAL A 112 -0.70 -4.64 -13.41
N ALA A 113 -0.75 -5.96 -13.62
CA ALA A 113 -1.00 -6.54 -14.95
C ALA A 113 -2.38 -6.12 -15.50
N ARG A 114 -3.42 -6.12 -14.67
CA ARG A 114 -4.77 -5.70 -15.04
C ARG A 114 -4.77 -4.25 -15.50
N ILE A 115 -4.20 -3.33 -14.73
CA ILE A 115 -4.13 -1.90 -15.09
C ILE A 115 -3.35 -1.69 -16.40
N LEU A 116 -2.24 -2.42 -16.61
CA LEU A 116 -1.45 -2.30 -17.84
C LEU A 116 -2.14 -2.84 -19.09
N LEU A 117 -2.99 -3.86 -18.94
CA LEU A 117 -3.67 -4.53 -20.06
C LEU A 117 -5.10 -4.03 -20.29
N SER A 118 -5.69 -3.34 -19.32
CA SER A 118 -7.05 -2.79 -19.42
C SER A 118 -7.10 -1.66 -20.46
N PRO A 119 -8.09 -1.67 -21.37
CA PRO A 119 -8.34 -0.55 -22.27
C PRO A 119 -8.52 0.77 -21.51
N VAL A 120 -7.84 1.82 -21.98
CA VAL A 120 -7.86 3.15 -21.35
C VAL A 120 -9.28 3.68 -21.18
N ASP A 121 -10.18 3.37 -22.12
CA ASP A 121 -11.56 3.83 -22.07
C ASP A 121 -12.37 3.22 -20.93
N LEU A 122 -12.01 2.03 -20.45
CA LEU A 122 -12.61 1.44 -19.25
C LEU A 122 -12.07 2.07 -17.96
N LEU A 123 -10.83 2.58 -18.00
CA LEU A 123 -10.17 3.19 -16.84
C LEU A 123 -10.57 4.66 -16.62
N LYS A 124 -11.07 5.36 -17.66
CA LYS A 124 -11.54 6.74 -17.56
C LYS A 124 -12.86 6.90 -16.80
N VAL A 125 -13.59 5.80 -16.58
CA VAL A 125 -14.96 5.82 -16.02
C VAL A 125 -14.98 5.57 -14.50
N SER A 126 -13.83 5.31 -13.87
CA SER A 126 -13.72 5.02 -12.43
C SER A 126 -13.35 6.22 -11.58
#